data_AF-A0A6M3LB66-F1
#
_entry.id   AF-A0A6M3LB66-F1
#
_cell.length_a   1.000
_cell.length_b   1.000
_cell.length_c   1.000
_cell.angle_alpha   90.00
_cell.angle_beta   90.00
_cell.angle_gamma   90.00
#
_symmetry.space_group_name_H-M   'P 1'
#
loop_
_entity.id
_entity.type
_entity.pdbx_description
1 polymer ?
#
loop_
_entity_poly.entity_id
_entity_poly.type
_entity_poly.pdbx_seq_one_letter_code
_entity_poly.pdbx_strand_id
1 'polypeptide(L)'
;MKKLLCSALCIVFLQGCAPAMLIGAVGYAVSSGRKSHAEMLNAYSDYRVKMETLNTQREKDGLDLLPISTYEEWYKFSKGGK
;
A
#
# COMPACT_ATOMS: atom_id res chain seq x y z
N MET A 1 38.46 -1.35 39.90
CA MET A 1 38.21 -2.21 38.72
C MET A 1 36.74 -2.61 38.48
N LYS A 2 35.76 -2.23 39.34
CA LYS A 2 34.33 -2.55 39.10
C LYS A 2 33.60 -1.59 38.15
N LYS A 3 34.10 -0.36 37.95
CA LYS A 3 33.43 0.68 37.14
C LYS A 3 33.55 0.46 35.62
N LEU A 4 34.57 -0.27 35.15
CA LEU A 4 34.81 -0.53 33.72
C LEU A 4 33.93 -1.66 33.15
N LEU A 5 33.51 -2.61 33.99
CA LEU A 5 32.68 -3.75 33.57
C LEU A 5 31.24 -3.35 33.23
N CYS A 6 30.70 -2.35 33.95
CA CYS A 6 29.35 -1.82 33.73
C CYS A 6 29.23 -1.07 32.39
N SER A 7 30.25 -0.29 32.00
CA SER A 7 30.24 0.44 30.73
C SER A 7 30.37 -0.47 29.52
N ALA A 8 31.09 -1.61 29.62
CA ALA A 8 31.21 -2.57 28.54
C ALA A 8 29.89 -3.30 28.24
N LEU A 9 29.10 -3.64 29.27
CA LEU A 9 27.76 -4.23 29.06
C LEU A 9 26.80 -3.25 28.37
N CYS A 10 26.82 -1.96 28.72
CA CYS A 10 25.95 -0.97 28.09
C CYS A 10 26.18 -0.86 26.57
N ILE A 11 27.43 -0.98 26.11
CA ILE A 11 27.76 -0.90 24.67
C ILE A 11 27.22 -2.11 23.91
N VAL A 12 27.31 -3.32 24.49
CA VAL A 12 26.76 -4.55 23.89
C VAL A 12 25.23 -4.50 23.80
N PHE A 13 24.55 -3.94 24.81
CA PHE A 13 23.10 -3.75 24.77
C PHE A 13 22.67 -2.69 23.75
N LEU A 14 23.42 -1.58 23.62
CA LEU A 14 23.13 -0.53 22.63
C LEU A 14 23.29 -1.02 21.18
N GLN A 15 24.23 -1.94 20.92
CA GLN A 15 24.41 -2.55 19.61
C GLN A 15 23.23 -3.45 19.17
N GLY A 16 22.40 -3.93 20.09
CA GLY A 16 21.20 -4.71 19.76
C GLY A 16 19.95 -3.86 19.49
N CYS A 17 19.80 -2.72 20.18
CA CYS A 17 18.60 -1.89 20.08
C CYS A 17 18.52 -1.10 18.77
N ALA A 18 19.64 -0.51 18.33
CA ALA A 18 19.65 0.34 17.13
C ALA A 18 19.36 -0.43 15.83
N PRO A 19 19.95 -1.63 15.57
CA PRO A 19 19.62 -2.41 14.38
C PRO A 19 18.19 -2.95 14.42
N ALA A 20 17.67 -3.35 15.59
CA ALA A 20 16.30 -3.85 15.73
C ALA A 20 15.26 -2.77 15.38
N MET A 21 15.48 -1.51 15.80
CA MET A 21 14.63 -0.39 15.43
C MET A 21 14.69 -0.09 13.92
N LEU A 22 15.89 -0.14 13.31
CA LEU A 22 16.05 0.06 11.88
C LEU A 22 15.36 -1.03 11.05
N ILE A 23 15.52 -2.30 11.43
CA ILE A 23 14.87 -3.44 10.74
C ILE A 23 13.34 -3.35 10.90
N GLY A 24 12.85 -3.00 12.10
CA GLY A 24 11.42 -2.79 12.35
C GLY A 24 10.84 -1.66 11.49
N ALA A 25 11.56 -0.54 11.37
CA ALA A 25 11.14 0.59 10.54
C ALA A 25 11.10 0.25 9.05
N VAL A 26 12.12 -0.42 8.53
CA VAL A 26 12.17 -0.87 7.12
C VAL A 26 11.07 -1.90 6.85
N GLY A 27 10.88 -2.86 7.76
CA GLY A 27 9.81 -3.85 7.65
C GLY A 27 8.41 -3.23 7.65
N TYR A 28 8.17 -2.22 8.49
CA TYR A 28 6.92 -1.48 8.52
C TYR A 28 6.69 -0.66 7.25
N ALA A 29 7.72 0.02 6.73
CA ALA A 29 7.62 0.78 5.48
C ALA A 29 7.33 -0.12 4.26
N VAL A 30 7.99 -1.27 4.15
CA VAL A 30 7.75 -2.24 3.07
C VAL A 30 6.35 -2.86 3.21
N SER A 31 5.94 -3.24 4.42
CA SER A 31 4.63 -3.83 4.68
C SER A 31 3.48 -2.85 4.38
N SER A 32 3.61 -1.60 4.81
CA SER A 32 2.61 -0.55 4.54
C SER A 32 2.49 -0.23 3.05
N GLY A 33 3.60 -0.17 2.30
CA GLY A 33 3.57 0.01 0.84
C GLY A 33 2.90 -1.14 0.09
N ARG A 34 3.14 -2.39 0.49
CA ARG A 34 2.47 -3.57 -0.09
C ARG A 34 0.97 -3.58 0.21
N LYS A 35 0.59 -3.22 1.44
CA LYS A 35 -0.81 -3.13 1.84
C LYS A 35 -1.54 -2.05 1.06
N SER A 36 -0.96 -0.85 0.90
CA SER A 36 -1.60 0.22 0.14
C SER A 36 -1.73 -0.14 -1.35
N HIS A 37 -0.76 -0.85 -1.92
CA HIS A 37 -0.85 -1.30 -3.32
C HIS A 37 -1.97 -2.32 -3.52
N ALA A 38 -2.08 -3.30 -2.61
CA ALA A 38 -3.18 -4.28 -2.64
C ALA A 38 -4.56 -3.62 -2.48
N GLU A 39 -4.67 -2.63 -1.59
CA GLU A 39 -5.91 -1.85 -1.42
C GLU A 39 -6.28 -1.09 -2.70
N MET A 40 -5.32 -0.49 -3.40
CA MET A 40 -5.58 0.19 -4.68
C MET A 40 -6.00 -0.77 -5.80
N LEU A 41 -5.40 -1.96 -5.88
CA LEU A 41 -5.80 -2.99 -6.85
C LEU A 41 -7.22 -3.50 -6.58
N ASN A 42 -7.57 -3.72 -5.31
CA ASN A 42 -8.93 -4.11 -4.93
C ASN A 42 -9.94 -3.01 -5.30
N ALA A 43 -9.63 -1.74 -5.01
CA ALA A 43 -10.49 -0.62 -5.37
C ALA A 43 -10.68 -0.49 -6.90
N TYR A 44 -9.65 -0.75 -7.69
CA TYR A 44 -9.77 -0.79 -9.15
C TYR A 44 -10.61 -1.97 -9.64
N SER A 45 -10.44 -3.15 -9.04
CA SER A 45 -11.26 -4.32 -9.34
C SER A 45 -12.74 -4.04 -9.08
N ASP A 46 -13.08 -3.43 -7.94
CA ASP A 46 -14.44 -3.04 -7.60
C ASP A 46 -15.02 -2.01 -8.59
N TYR A 47 -14.21 -1.02 -9.00
CA TYR A 47 -14.58 -0.07 -10.05
C TYR A 47 -14.92 -0.78 -11.36
N ARG A 48 -14.06 -1.71 -11.81
CA ARG A 48 -14.25 -2.44 -13.05
C ARG A 48 -15.53 -3.26 -13.03
N VAL A 49 -15.77 -4.02 -11.95
CA VAL A 49 -16.99 -4.83 -11.79
C VAL A 49 -18.25 -3.95 -11.83
N LYS A 50 -18.23 -2.78 -11.19
CA LYS A 50 -19.36 -1.82 -11.23
C LYS A 50 -19.61 -1.30 -12.65
N MET A 51 -18.56 -0.97 -13.39
CA MET A 51 -18.68 -0.52 -14.77
C MET A 51 -19.20 -1.62 -15.71
N GLU A 52 -18.71 -2.86 -15.55
CA GLU A 52 -19.20 -4.02 -16.30
C GLU A 52 -20.68 -4.31 -15.99
N THR A 53 -21.07 -4.20 -14.72
CA THR A 53 -22.48 -4.34 -14.31
C THR A 53 -23.36 -3.26 -14.92
N LEU A 54 -22.89 -2.00 -14.90
CA LEU A 54 -23.59 -0.88 -15.51
C LEU A 54 -23.72 -1.05 -17.03
N ASN A 55 -22.65 -1.48 -17.70
CA ASN A 55 -22.67 -1.74 -19.15
C ASN A 55 -23.59 -2.88 -19.53
N THR A 56 -23.65 -3.94 -18.71
CA THR A 56 -24.61 -5.04 -18.89
C THR A 56 -26.05 -4.52 -18.81
N GLN A 57 -26.33 -3.57 -17.91
CA GLN A 57 -27.66 -2.96 -17.82
C GLN A 57 -27.94 -2.06 -19.02
N ARG A 58 -26.98 -1.24 -19.43
CA ARG A 58 -27.09 -0.38 -20.61
C ARG A 58 -27.35 -1.18 -21.88
N GLU A 59 -26.70 -2.31 -22.05
CA GLU A 59 -26.93 -3.22 -23.17
C GLU A 59 -28.38 -3.74 -23.19
N LYS A 60 -28.92 -4.15 -22.03
CA LYS A 60 -30.33 -4.55 -21.91
C LYS A 60 -31.29 -3.41 -22.23
N ASP A 61 -30.91 -2.19 -21.90
CA ASP A 61 -31.68 -0.97 -22.14
C ASP A 61 -31.49 -0.43 -23.58
N GLY A 62 -30.68 -1.09 -24.42
CA GLY A 62 -30.39 -0.68 -25.79
C GLY A 62 -29.53 0.58 -25.91
N LEU A 63 -28.77 0.92 -24.86
CA LEU A 63 -27.88 2.07 -24.78
C LEU A 63 -26.43 1.68 -25.10
N ASP A 64 -25.67 2.62 -25.67
CA ASP A 64 -24.25 2.44 -25.93
C ASP A 64 -23.45 2.15 -24.64
N LEU A 65 -22.44 1.29 -24.73
CA LEU A 65 -21.58 0.95 -23.60
C LEU A 65 -20.67 2.13 -23.20
N LEU A 66 -20.43 2.28 -21.91
CA LEU A 66 -19.47 3.23 -21.39
C LEU A 66 -18.05 2.67 -21.47
N PRO A 67 -17.05 3.50 -21.78
CA PRO A 67 -15.66 3.07 -21.74
C PRO A 67 -15.25 2.78 -20.30
N ILE A 68 -14.49 1.69 -20.12
CA ILE A 68 -13.87 1.32 -18.84
C ILE A 68 -12.42 1.79 -18.88
N SER A 69 -12.04 2.68 -17.97
CA SER A 69 -10.67 3.21 -17.89
C SER A 69 -9.67 2.13 -17.51
N THR A 70 -8.45 2.26 -18.02
CA THR A 70 -7.31 1.46 -17.57
C THR A 70 -6.96 1.77 -16.11
N TYR A 71 -6.17 0.90 -15.47
CA TYR A 71 -5.73 1.11 -14.09
C TYR A 71 -4.99 2.43 -13.93
N GLU A 72 -4.10 2.76 -14.86
CA GLU A 72 -3.28 3.98 -14.84
C GLU A 72 -4.14 5.25 -14.97
N GLU A 73 -5.13 5.24 -15.86
CA GLU A 73 -6.06 6.35 -16.03
C GLU A 73 -6.93 6.53 -14.79
N TRP A 74 -7.55 5.44 -14.33
CA TRP A 74 -8.36 5.44 -13.11
C TRP A 74 -7.56 5.91 -11.90
N TYR A 75 -6.30 5.45 -11.76
CA TYR A 75 -5.41 5.84 -10.69
C TYR A 75 -5.13 7.35 -10.70
N LYS A 76 -4.87 7.94 -11.88
CA LYS A 76 -4.67 9.40 -12.02
C LYS A 76 -5.90 10.20 -11.60
N PHE A 77 -7.10 9.76 -11.97
CA PHE A 77 -8.34 10.41 -11.55
C PHE A 77 -8.60 10.27 -10.05
N SER A 78 -8.38 9.08 -9.48
CA SER A 78 -8.63 8.80 -8.05
C SER A 78 -7.72 9.57 -7.09
N LYS A 79 -6.53 9.98 -7.54
CA LYS A 79 -5.58 10.77 -6.75
C LYS A 79 -5.83 12.29 -6.80
N GLY A 80 -6.92 12.72 -7.44
CA GLY A 80 -7.24 14.15 -7.60
C GLY A 80 -6.32 14.77 -8.64
N GLY A 81 -6.69 14.60 -9.92
CA GLY A 81 -6.11 15.37 -11.01
C GLY A 81 -6.24 16.86 -10.69
N LYS A 82 -5.11 17.50 -10.40
CA LYS A 82 -4.96 18.95 -10.49
C LYS A 82 -4.73 19.32 -11.95
#